data_AF-A0A962DNL1-F1
#
_entry.id   AF-A0A962DNL1-F1
#
_cell.length_a   1.000
_cell.length_b   1.000
_cell.length_c   1.000
_cell.angle_alpha   90.00
_cell.angle_beta   90.00
_cell.angle_gamma   90.00
#
_symmetry.space_group_name_H-M   'P 1'
#
loop_
_entity.id
_entity.type
_entity.pdbx_description
1 polymer ?
#
loop_
_entity_poly.entity_id
_entity_poly.type
_entity_poly.pdbx_seq_one_letter_code
_entity_poly.pdbx_strand_id
1 'polypeptide(L)'
;MQLTVRQALVANFLGGSPDWYKFTVVAFLLINPLVAFSLGMFAAGWLLIAEFIFVLAMALRCYPLQPGGLLAIEAVLIGMTTPDGVYQETLHNFPVILLLIFVVAGIHFLREILLYVFSRILLGVQSKPLLGLMFCAAGAFLSAFLDALTVTAMVMAVAEGFYRIYQRVASGQSDAQPDGWIDDGSVPELHRQDLDQFRGFLRSLVMHAAVGTALGGVTTL
;
A
#
# COMPACT_ATOMS: atom_id res chain seq x y z
N MET A 1 22.96 -24.58 23.15
CA MET A 1 21.87 -25.48 23.61
C MET A 1 21.46 -26.35 22.43
N GLN A 2 21.52 -27.67 22.55
CA GLN A 2 20.97 -28.57 21.52
C GLN A 2 19.45 -28.52 21.62
N LEU A 3 18.79 -27.88 20.65
CA LEU A 3 17.33 -27.87 20.58
C LEU A 3 16.87 -29.30 20.27
N THR A 4 15.93 -29.81 21.05
CA THR A 4 15.27 -31.09 20.72
C THR A 4 14.53 -30.95 19.39
N VAL A 5 14.37 -32.04 18.63
CA VAL A 5 13.70 -32.02 17.31
C VAL A 5 12.32 -31.35 17.37
N ARG A 6 11.58 -31.54 18.47
CA ARG A 6 10.30 -30.87 18.72
C ARG A 6 10.45 -29.36 18.87
N GLN A 7 11.45 -28.89 19.63
CA GLN A 7 11.72 -27.45 19.79
C GLN A 7 12.18 -26.81 18.48
N ALA A 8 12.96 -27.52 17.66
CA ALA A 8 13.36 -27.04 16.34
C ALA A 8 12.18 -26.95 15.36
N LEU A 9 11.21 -27.87 15.45
CA LEU A 9 10.02 -27.87 14.61
C LEU A 9 9.04 -26.75 14.98
N VAL A 10 8.84 -26.49 16.28
CA VAL A 10 8.03 -25.36 16.78
C VAL A 10 8.70 -24.01 16.48
N ALA A 11 10.03 -23.93 16.59
CA ALA A 11 10.78 -22.71 16.22
C ALA A 11 10.66 -22.38 14.72
N ASN A 12 10.63 -23.40 13.85
CA ASN A 12 10.44 -23.23 12.40
C ASN A 12 8.98 -23.07 11.97
N PHE A 13 8.02 -23.56 12.76
CA PHE A 13 6.59 -23.43 12.45
C PHE A 13 6.17 -21.95 12.47
N LEU A 14 5.65 -21.44 11.35
CA LEU A 14 5.23 -20.04 11.15
C LEU A 14 6.33 -18.98 11.37
N GLY A 15 7.61 -19.35 11.27
CA GLY A 15 8.76 -18.44 11.34
C GLY A 15 8.83 -17.61 12.63
N GLY A 16 9.16 -16.32 12.50
CA GLY A 16 9.32 -15.37 13.60
C GLY A 16 8.02 -14.84 14.24
N SER A 17 6.89 -15.52 14.05
CA SER A 17 5.62 -15.11 14.67
C SER A 17 5.62 -15.32 16.20
N PRO A 18 4.89 -14.50 16.97
CA PRO A 18 4.79 -14.67 18.42
C PRO A 18 4.26 -16.05 18.81
N ASP A 19 4.79 -16.64 19.88
CA ASP A 19 4.42 -17.99 20.31
C ASP A 19 2.91 -18.14 20.57
N TRP A 20 2.27 -17.13 21.16
CA TRP A 20 0.81 -17.15 21.40
C TRP A 20 0.02 -17.35 20.11
N TYR A 21 0.46 -16.73 19.00
CA TYR A 21 -0.22 -16.81 17.73
C TYR A 21 -0.08 -18.21 17.12
N LYS A 22 1.11 -18.82 17.24
CA LYS A 22 1.32 -20.21 16.83
C LYS A 22 0.40 -21.16 17.59
N PHE A 23 0.27 -20.97 18.91
CA PHE A 23 -0.65 -21.77 19.72
C PHE A 23 -2.12 -21.55 19.32
N THR A 24 -2.53 -20.32 19.03
CA THR A 24 -3.90 -20.04 18.57
C THR A 24 -4.21 -20.70 17.22
N VAL A 25 -3.29 -20.64 16.25
CA VAL A 25 -3.46 -21.33 14.96
C VAL A 25 -3.56 -22.84 15.15
N VAL A 26 -2.72 -23.44 16.00
CA VAL A 26 -2.82 -24.86 16.32
C VAL A 26 -4.14 -25.20 17.00
N ALA A 27 -4.65 -24.33 17.88
CA ALA A 27 -5.95 -24.52 18.51
C ALA A 27 -7.10 -24.49 17.48
N PHE A 28 -7.07 -23.56 16.52
CA PHE A 28 -8.04 -23.50 15.41
C PHE A 28 -8.05 -24.80 14.59
N LEU A 29 -6.88 -25.30 14.21
CA LEU A 29 -6.73 -26.59 13.50
C LEU A 29 -7.21 -27.82 14.31
N LEU A 30 -7.38 -27.71 15.62
CA LEU A 30 -7.92 -28.80 16.44
C LEU A 30 -9.44 -28.63 16.68
N ILE A 31 -9.91 -27.39 16.76
CA ILE A 31 -11.32 -27.07 16.99
C ILE A 31 -12.14 -27.31 15.71
N ASN A 32 -11.61 -26.99 14.53
CA ASN A 32 -12.33 -27.11 13.26
C ASN A 32 -12.88 -28.52 12.98
N PRO A 33 -12.10 -29.61 13.09
CA PRO A 33 -12.62 -30.95 12.89
C PRO A 33 -13.63 -31.31 13.97
N LEU A 34 -13.37 -30.93 15.23
CA LEU A 34 -14.25 -31.21 16.36
C LEU A 34 -15.63 -30.58 16.16
N VAL A 35 -15.68 -29.32 15.71
CA VAL A 35 -16.91 -28.59 15.40
C VAL A 35 -17.60 -29.16 14.18
N ALA A 36 -16.85 -29.55 13.14
CA ALA A 36 -17.41 -30.20 11.96
C ALA A 36 -18.11 -31.53 12.30
N PHE A 37 -17.51 -32.36 13.17
CA PHE A 37 -18.11 -33.63 13.58
C PHE A 37 -19.25 -33.49 14.60
N SER A 38 -19.22 -32.47 15.47
CA SER A 38 -20.22 -32.31 16.55
C SER A 38 -21.41 -31.41 16.21
N LEU A 39 -21.15 -30.26 15.55
CA LEU A 39 -22.14 -29.22 15.25
C LEU A 39 -22.48 -29.14 13.76
N GLY A 40 -21.78 -29.91 12.92
CA GLY A 40 -22.01 -30.04 11.48
C GLY A 40 -21.23 -29.03 10.63
N MET A 41 -21.21 -29.29 9.31
CA MET A 41 -20.43 -28.53 8.33
C MET A 41 -20.79 -27.04 8.23
N PHE A 42 -22.07 -26.69 8.45
CA PHE A 42 -22.51 -25.29 8.39
C PHE A 42 -21.91 -24.44 9.51
N ALA A 43 -21.94 -24.93 10.75
CA ALA A 43 -21.34 -24.23 11.89
C ALA A 43 -19.82 -24.14 11.76
N ALA A 44 -19.18 -25.20 11.29
CA ALA A 44 -17.75 -25.24 11.06
C ALA A 44 -17.30 -24.26 9.95
N GLY A 45 -18.11 -24.07 8.90
CA GLY A 45 -17.84 -23.06 7.87
C GLY A 45 -17.84 -21.62 8.42
N TRP A 46 -18.82 -21.28 9.27
CA TRP A 46 -18.86 -19.96 9.93
C TRP A 46 -17.70 -19.75 10.89
N LEU A 47 -17.32 -20.79 11.63
CA LEU A 47 -16.14 -20.75 12.50
C LEU A 47 -14.88 -20.49 11.67
N LEU A 48 -14.70 -21.22 10.57
CA LEU A 48 -13.54 -21.09 9.70
C LEU A 48 -13.43 -19.68 9.08
N ILE A 49 -14.56 -19.06 8.72
CA ILE A 49 -14.58 -17.66 8.26
C ILE A 49 -14.10 -16.72 9.38
N ALA A 50 -14.57 -16.91 10.62
CA ALA A 50 -14.14 -16.09 11.76
C ALA A 50 -12.64 -16.24 12.04
N GLU A 51 -12.13 -17.47 11.99
CA GLU A 51 -10.71 -17.77 12.15
C GLU A 51 -9.85 -17.17 11.02
N PHE A 52 -10.35 -17.22 9.78
CA PHE A 52 -9.68 -16.63 8.63
C PHE A 52 -9.58 -15.10 8.75
N ILE A 53 -10.64 -14.43 9.19
CA ILE A 53 -10.62 -12.98 9.48
C ILE A 53 -9.60 -12.66 10.59
N PHE A 54 -9.58 -13.45 11.66
CA PHE A 54 -8.60 -13.29 12.73
C PHE A 54 -7.16 -13.45 12.20
N VAL A 55 -6.90 -14.45 11.37
CA VAL A 55 -5.59 -14.67 10.74
C VAL A 55 -5.20 -13.49 9.84
N LEU A 56 -6.12 -12.98 9.02
CA LEU A 56 -5.88 -11.79 8.19
C LEU A 56 -5.57 -10.54 9.02
N ALA A 57 -6.32 -10.30 10.11
CA ALA A 57 -6.08 -9.18 11.00
C ALA A 57 -4.68 -9.26 11.65
N MET A 58 -4.25 -10.47 12.02
CA MET A 58 -2.91 -10.70 12.60
C MET A 58 -1.78 -10.67 11.56
N ALA A 59 -2.08 -10.96 10.29
CA ALA A 59 -1.12 -10.89 9.20
C ALA A 59 -0.54 -9.46 9.02
N LEU A 60 -1.33 -8.43 9.34
CA LEU A 60 -0.89 -7.02 9.34
C LEU A 60 0.26 -6.73 10.32
N ARG A 61 0.44 -7.56 11.35
CA ARG A 61 1.52 -7.42 12.35
C ARG A 61 2.63 -8.45 12.20
N CYS A 62 2.30 -9.68 11.82
CA CYS A 62 3.25 -10.79 11.90
C CYS A 62 3.84 -11.21 10.55
N TYR A 63 3.21 -10.87 9.42
CA TYR A 63 3.59 -11.27 8.05
C TYR A 63 3.49 -12.76 7.62
N PRO A 64 3.05 -13.79 8.41
CA PRO A 64 2.78 -15.08 7.79
C PRO A 64 1.31 -15.13 7.33
N LEU A 65 1.09 -15.10 6.01
CA LEU A 65 -0.18 -15.52 5.38
C LEU A 65 -0.35 -17.06 5.35
N GLN A 66 0.71 -17.78 5.69
CA GLN A 66 0.76 -19.25 5.77
C GLN A 66 -0.34 -19.91 6.62
N PRO A 67 -0.75 -19.40 7.81
CA PRO A 67 -1.76 -20.05 8.62
C PRO A 67 -3.15 -19.99 7.97
N GLY A 68 -3.45 -18.99 7.15
CA GLY A 68 -4.68 -18.96 6.36
C GLY A 68 -4.72 -20.09 5.33
N GLY A 69 -3.57 -20.41 4.73
CA GLY A 69 -3.43 -21.58 3.85
C GLY A 69 -3.58 -22.91 4.58
N LEU A 70 -3.11 -23.01 5.83
CA LEU A 70 -3.30 -24.21 6.66
C LEU A 70 -4.78 -24.47 6.95
N LEU A 71 -5.54 -23.43 7.32
CA LEU A 71 -7.00 -23.53 7.50
C LEU A 71 -7.72 -23.94 6.20
N ALA A 72 -7.28 -23.41 5.05
CA ALA A 72 -7.85 -23.79 3.76
C ALA A 72 -7.59 -25.26 3.41
N ILE A 73 -6.37 -25.77 3.66
CA ILE A 73 -6.04 -27.19 3.46
C ILE A 73 -6.88 -28.07 4.39
N GLU A 74 -7.03 -27.67 5.65
CA GLU A 74 -7.90 -28.37 6.61
C GLU A 74 -9.36 -28.42 6.13
N ALA A 75 -9.91 -27.31 5.61
CA ALA A 75 -11.27 -27.28 5.07
C ALA A 75 -11.48 -28.33 3.96
N VAL A 76 -10.48 -28.51 3.09
CA VAL A 76 -10.49 -29.54 2.05
C VAL A 76 -10.44 -30.94 2.67
N LEU A 77 -9.59 -31.17 3.67
CA LEU A 77 -9.45 -32.46 4.35
C LEU A 77 -10.71 -32.87 5.13
N ILE A 78 -11.40 -31.91 5.77
CA ILE A 78 -12.67 -32.13 6.47
C ILE A 78 -13.82 -32.39 5.47
N GLY A 79 -13.63 -32.06 4.19
CA GLY A 79 -14.64 -32.24 3.14
C GLY A 79 -15.62 -31.07 3.01
N MET A 80 -15.26 -29.88 3.51
CA MET A 80 -16.07 -28.66 3.31
C MET A 80 -16.05 -28.18 1.86
N THR A 81 -14.99 -28.50 1.13
CA THR A 81 -14.84 -28.21 -0.30
C THR A 81 -13.98 -29.29 -0.97
N THR A 82 -14.02 -29.34 -2.30
CA THR A 82 -13.22 -30.29 -3.09
C THR A 82 -11.95 -29.59 -3.62
N PRO A 83 -10.86 -30.34 -3.84
CA PRO A 83 -9.65 -29.80 -4.47
C PRO A 83 -9.93 -29.14 -5.83
N ASP A 84 -10.81 -29.73 -6.64
CA ASP A 84 -11.21 -29.19 -7.94
C ASP A 84 -11.98 -27.87 -7.81
N GLY A 85 -12.87 -27.75 -6.81
CA GLY A 85 -13.57 -26.50 -6.51
C GLY A 85 -12.61 -25.38 -6.11
N VAL A 86 -11.65 -25.67 -5.22
CA VAL A 86 -10.61 -24.70 -4.84
C VAL A 86 -9.78 -24.27 -6.05
N TYR A 87 -9.44 -25.20 -6.95
CA TYR A 87 -8.69 -24.89 -8.16
C TYR A 87 -9.46 -23.95 -9.11
N GLN A 88 -10.73 -24.22 -9.38
CA GLN A 88 -11.55 -23.38 -10.26
C GLN A 88 -11.75 -21.97 -9.70
N GLU A 89 -12.05 -21.85 -8.40
CA GLU A 89 -12.16 -20.56 -7.72
C GLU A 89 -10.84 -19.79 -7.72
N THR A 90 -9.71 -20.49 -7.54
CA THR A 90 -8.38 -19.87 -7.60
C THR A 90 -8.07 -19.36 -9.00
N LEU A 91 -8.36 -20.15 -10.04
CA LEU A 91 -8.19 -19.73 -11.44
C LEU A 91 -9.04 -18.51 -11.79
N HIS A 92 -10.29 -18.47 -11.33
CA HIS A 92 -11.19 -17.34 -11.56
C HIS A 92 -10.66 -16.04 -10.93
N ASN A 93 -10.02 -16.13 -9.77
CA ASN A 93 -9.47 -14.98 -9.04
C ASN A 93 -8.00 -14.65 -9.41
N PHE A 94 -7.32 -15.53 -10.15
CA PHE A 94 -5.94 -15.33 -10.57
C PHE A 94 -5.69 -14.00 -11.32
N PRO A 95 -6.59 -13.54 -12.23
CA PRO A 95 -6.46 -12.23 -12.88
C PRO A 95 -6.39 -11.06 -11.88
N VAL A 96 -7.09 -11.14 -10.75
CA VAL A 96 -7.06 -10.09 -9.72
C VAL A 96 -5.69 -10.04 -9.05
N ILE A 97 -5.10 -11.20 -8.73
CA ILE A 97 -3.75 -11.29 -8.17
C ILE A 97 -2.72 -10.75 -9.17
N LEU A 98 -2.84 -11.13 -10.44
CA LEU A 98 -1.95 -10.63 -11.51
C LEU A 98 -2.09 -9.12 -11.69
N LEU A 99 -3.32 -8.59 -11.64
CA LEU A 99 -3.58 -7.15 -11.69
C LEU A 99 -2.93 -6.44 -10.50
N LEU A 100 -3.06 -6.96 -9.28
CA LEU A 100 -2.41 -6.39 -8.10
C LEU A 100 -0.88 -6.39 -8.23
N ILE A 101 -0.28 -7.48 -8.70
CA ILE A 101 1.18 -7.56 -8.95
C ILE A 101 1.59 -6.54 -10.02
N PHE A 102 0.85 -6.46 -11.11
CA PHE A 102 1.10 -5.51 -12.20
C PHE A 102 1.00 -4.06 -11.71
N VAL A 103 -0.02 -3.72 -10.92
CA VAL A 103 -0.20 -2.38 -10.35
C VAL A 103 0.95 -2.02 -9.42
N VAL A 104 1.34 -2.91 -8.50
CA VAL A 104 2.45 -2.67 -7.57
C VAL A 104 3.78 -2.49 -8.31
N ALA A 105 4.06 -3.36 -9.29
CA ALA A 105 5.26 -3.24 -10.13
C ALA A 105 5.24 -1.96 -10.98
N GLY A 106 4.08 -1.64 -11.55
CA GLY A 106 3.84 -0.46 -12.38
C GLY A 106 4.09 0.83 -11.63
N ILE A 107 3.57 0.96 -10.40
CA ILE A 107 3.83 2.12 -9.53
C ILE A 107 5.33 2.27 -9.26
N HIS A 108 6.03 1.18 -8.91
CA HIS A 108 7.46 1.26 -8.59
C HIS A 108 8.28 1.72 -9.80
N PHE A 109 7.97 1.21 -11.00
CA PHE A 109 8.62 1.63 -12.23
C PHE A 109 8.29 3.07 -12.63
N LEU A 110 7.01 3.43 -12.60
CA LEU A 110 6.54 4.76 -13.00
C LEU A 110 6.95 5.83 -11.99
N ARG A 111 7.27 5.44 -10.74
CA ARG A 111 7.64 6.39 -9.68
C ARG A 111 8.77 7.31 -10.12
N GLU A 112 9.89 6.73 -10.53
CA GLU A 112 11.10 7.49 -10.85
C GLU A 112 10.95 8.31 -12.13
N ILE A 113 10.29 7.75 -13.14
CA ILE A 113 10.01 8.44 -14.41
C ILE A 113 9.12 9.65 -14.16
N LEU A 114 8.11 9.50 -13.31
CA LEU A 114 7.14 10.54 -13.05
C LEU A 114 7.71 11.69 -12.22
N LEU A 115 8.54 11.38 -11.21
CA LEU A 115 9.34 12.38 -10.49
C LEU A 115 10.18 13.19 -11.48
N TYR A 116 10.91 12.51 -12.37
CA TYR A 116 11.75 13.17 -13.36
C TYR A 116 10.95 14.07 -14.31
N VAL A 117 9.83 13.57 -14.87
CA VAL A 117 8.98 14.32 -15.79
C VAL A 117 8.39 15.55 -15.11
N PHE A 118 7.81 15.42 -13.91
CA PHE A 118 7.22 16.56 -13.21
C PHE A 118 8.28 17.59 -12.82
N SER A 119 9.46 17.17 -12.34
CA SER A 119 10.55 18.11 -12.06
C SER A 119 11.00 18.85 -13.31
N ARG A 120 11.09 18.18 -14.46
CA ARG A 120 11.44 18.82 -15.75
C ARG A 120 10.36 19.79 -16.22
N ILE A 121 9.07 19.44 -16.10
CA ILE A 121 7.96 20.35 -16.44
C ILE A 121 8.00 21.59 -15.55
N LEU A 122 8.20 21.41 -14.24
CA LEU A 122 8.24 22.51 -13.26
C LEU A 122 9.41 23.46 -13.48
N LEU A 123 10.60 22.94 -13.78
CA LEU A 123 11.79 23.76 -14.03
C LEU A 123 11.85 24.33 -15.46
N GLY A 124 11.20 23.68 -16.44
CA GLY A 124 11.28 24.06 -17.85
C GLY A 124 10.26 25.13 -18.26
N VAL A 125 9.12 25.23 -17.59
CA VAL A 125 8.03 26.13 -18.00
C VAL A 125 8.02 27.40 -17.14
N GLN A 126 8.23 28.55 -17.78
CA GLN A 126 8.27 29.86 -17.11
C GLN A 126 6.87 30.46 -16.87
N SER A 127 5.83 29.99 -17.58
CA SER A 127 4.49 30.57 -17.50
C SER A 127 3.54 29.76 -16.60
N LYS A 128 2.93 30.44 -15.62
CA LYS A 128 1.99 29.85 -14.66
C LYS A 128 0.80 29.11 -15.28
N PRO A 129 0.06 29.66 -16.28
CA PRO A 129 -1.10 28.95 -16.84
C PRO A 129 -0.69 27.73 -17.70
N LEU A 130 0.41 27.84 -18.46
CA LEU A 130 0.90 26.73 -19.26
C LEU A 130 1.41 25.59 -18.38
N LEU A 131 2.05 25.93 -17.25
CA LEU A 131 2.51 24.94 -16.28
C LEU A 131 1.33 24.14 -15.71
N GLY A 132 0.25 24.81 -15.28
CA GLY A 132 -0.94 24.13 -14.78
C GLY A 132 -1.59 23.22 -15.83
N LEU A 133 -1.62 23.67 -17.10
CA LEU A 133 -2.14 22.88 -18.22
C LEU A 133 -1.27 21.64 -18.51
N MET A 134 0.07 21.79 -18.51
CA MET A 134 1.01 20.68 -18.69
C MET A 134 0.90 19.65 -17.57
N PHE A 135 0.71 20.11 -16.32
CA PHE A 135 0.48 19.23 -15.17
C PHE A 135 -0.85 18.49 -15.28
N CYS A 136 -1.92 19.16 -15.71
CA CYS A 136 -3.21 18.53 -15.96
C CYS A 136 -3.12 17.48 -17.09
N ALA A 137 -2.49 17.83 -18.21
CA ALA A 137 -2.32 16.92 -19.35
C ALA A 137 -1.45 15.70 -18.99
N ALA A 138 -0.34 15.90 -18.27
CA ALA A 138 0.48 14.81 -17.78
C ALA A 138 -0.29 13.92 -16.79
N GLY A 139 -1.04 14.52 -15.85
CA GLY A 139 -1.90 13.77 -14.92
C GLY A 139 -2.96 12.93 -15.63
N ALA A 140 -3.60 13.49 -16.67
CA ALA A 140 -4.60 12.78 -17.46
C ALA A 140 -4.00 11.61 -18.25
N PHE A 141 -2.86 11.82 -18.92
CA PHE A 141 -2.17 10.77 -19.66
C PHE A 141 -1.73 9.63 -18.73
N LEU A 142 -1.21 9.96 -17.55
CA LEU A 142 -0.76 8.95 -16.61
C LEU A 142 -1.88 8.21 -15.89
N SER A 143 -3.05 8.82 -15.73
CA SER A 143 -4.25 8.17 -15.15
C SER A 143 -4.70 6.94 -15.95
N ALA A 144 -4.35 6.85 -17.24
CA ALA A 144 -4.64 5.68 -18.04
C ALA A 144 -3.85 4.42 -17.64
N PHE A 145 -2.71 4.60 -16.94
CA PHE A 145 -1.80 3.51 -16.57
C PHE A 145 -1.71 3.29 -15.05
N LEU A 146 -2.16 4.26 -14.26
CA LEU A 146 -2.03 4.30 -12.81
C LEU A 146 -3.36 4.60 -12.16
N ASP A 147 -3.57 4.05 -10.97
CA ASP A 147 -4.72 4.44 -10.15
C ASP A 147 -4.62 5.92 -9.72
N ALA A 148 -5.77 6.61 -9.67
CA ALA A 148 -5.83 8.04 -9.41
C ALA A 148 -5.22 8.44 -8.06
N LEU A 149 -5.35 7.57 -7.05
CA LEU A 149 -4.74 7.79 -5.73
C LEU A 149 -3.22 7.77 -5.80
N THR A 150 -2.64 6.92 -6.65
CA THR A 150 -1.20 6.75 -6.79
C THR A 150 -0.56 7.95 -7.50
N VAL A 151 -1.21 8.47 -8.54
CA VAL A 151 -0.73 9.68 -9.25
C VAL A 151 -0.81 10.89 -8.33
N THR A 152 -1.89 11.04 -7.57
CA THR A 152 -2.05 12.13 -6.60
C THR A 152 -0.99 12.08 -5.50
N ALA A 153 -0.75 10.88 -4.93
CA ALA A 153 0.29 10.68 -3.92
C ALA A 153 1.70 11.00 -4.46
N MET A 154 1.97 10.65 -5.73
CA MET A 154 3.22 11.03 -6.36
C MET A 154 3.39 12.55 -6.46
N VAL A 155 2.38 13.25 -6.99
CA VAL A 155 2.45 14.71 -7.17
C VAL A 155 2.63 15.40 -5.81
N MET A 156 2.01 14.88 -4.75
CA MET A 156 2.25 15.33 -3.38
C MET A 156 3.69 15.13 -2.94
N ALA A 157 4.29 13.95 -3.19
CA ALA A 157 5.70 13.69 -2.86
C ALA A 157 6.66 14.64 -3.60
N VAL A 158 6.38 14.95 -4.87
CA VAL A 158 7.13 15.96 -5.65
C VAL A 158 6.98 17.35 -5.02
N ALA A 159 5.74 17.77 -4.74
CA ALA A 159 5.46 19.07 -4.15
C ALA A 159 6.11 19.22 -2.77
N GLU A 160 6.09 18.19 -1.93
CA GLU A 160 6.76 18.17 -0.64
C GLU A 160 8.29 18.23 -0.79
N GLY A 161 8.85 17.49 -1.75
CA GLY A 161 10.29 17.55 -2.06
C GLY A 161 10.73 18.97 -2.44
N PHE A 162 10.00 19.63 -3.33
CA PHE A 162 10.26 21.03 -3.69
C PHE A 162 10.06 21.99 -2.51
N TYR A 163 9.02 21.77 -1.71
CA TYR A 163 8.78 22.55 -0.49
C TYR A 163 9.95 22.46 0.50
N ARG A 164 10.46 21.26 0.76
CA ARG A 164 11.62 21.04 1.63
C ARG A 164 12.88 21.71 1.08
N ILE A 165 13.13 21.64 -0.23
CA ILE A 165 14.28 22.31 -0.87
C ILE A 165 14.16 23.83 -0.72
N TYR A 166 13.00 24.40 -1.04
CA TYR A 166 12.78 25.85 -0.93
C TYR A 166 12.93 26.35 0.51
N GLN A 167 12.32 25.64 1.46
CA GLN A 167 12.41 25.99 2.87
C GLN A 167 13.84 25.89 3.40
N ARG A 168 14.62 24.87 2.99
CA ARG A 168 16.04 24.75 3.35
C ARG A 168 16.86 25.94 2.83
N VAL A 169 16.61 26.38 1.61
CA VAL A 169 17.30 27.55 1.04
C VAL A 169 16.87 28.85 1.74
N ALA A 170 15.59 29.02 2.02
CA ALA A 170 15.04 30.22 2.64
C ALA A 170 15.37 30.36 4.14
N SER A 171 15.50 29.26 4.88
CA SER A 171 15.86 29.27 6.31
C SER A 171 17.36 29.40 6.56
N GLY A 172 18.19 29.25 5.52
CA GLY A 172 19.66 29.32 5.63
C GLY A 172 20.27 28.24 6.53
N GLN A 173 19.48 27.26 6.99
CA GLN A 173 19.95 26.19 7.86
C GLN A 173 20.64 25.09 7.04
N SER A 174 21.94 24.92 7.30
CA SER A 174 22.79 23.95 6.62
C SER A 174 22.38 22.51 6.86
N ASP A 175 21.72 22.20 7.99
CA ASP A 175 21.28 20.85 8.35
C ASP A 175 19.99 20.89 9.16
N ALA A 176 18.87 20.61 8.51
CA ALA A 176 17.65 20.20 9.20
C ALA A 176 17.61 18.67 9.20
N GLN A 177 17.61 18.11 10.41
CA GLN A 177 17.53 16.67 10.69
C GLN A 177 16.30 16.04 9.99
N PRO A 178 16.41 14.84 9.38
CA PRO A 178 15.37 14.28 8.51
C PRO A 178 13.99 14.09 9.18
N ASP A 179 13.94 14.06 10.51
CA ASP A 179 12.73 13.83 11.32
C ASP A 179 12.26 15.07 12.12
N GLY A 180 12.86 16.24 11.89
CA GLY A 180 12.44 17.49 12.53
C GLY A 180 11.13 18.01 11.94
N TRP A 181 10.14 18.27 12.79
CA TRP A 181 8.93 18.99 12.40
C TRP A 181 9.31 20.28 11.67
N ILE A 182 8.67 20.52 10.53
CA ILE A 182 8.86 21.73 9.74
C ILE A 182 8.38 22.93 10.58
N ASP A 183 9.32 23.72 11.10
CA ASP A 183 9.02 24.93 11.88
C ASP A 183 9.27 26.20 11.04
N ASP A 184 8.17 26.89 10.73
CA ASP A 184 8.14 28.18 10.03
C ASP A 184 8.72 29.33 10.87
N GLY A 185 8.99 29.12 12.17
CA GLY A 185 9.59 30.10 13.06
C GLY A 185 11.02 30.49 12.70
N SER A 186 11.69 29.68 11.88
CA SER A 186 13.09 29.89 11.48
C SER A 186 13.29 30.64 10.15
N VAL A 187 12.20 30.97 9.45
CA VAL A 187 12.26 31.69 8.17
C VAL A 187 12.22 33.20 8.44
N PRO A 188 13.17 33.99 7.91
CA PRO A 188 13.14 35.45 8.06
C PRO A 188 11.81 36.03 7.59
N GLU A 189 11.26 37.02 8.30
CA GLU A 189 9.97 37.66 7.97
C GLU A 189 9.90 38.17 6.51
N LEU A 190 11.04 38.55 5.95
CA LEU A 190 11.17 38.98 4.56
C LEU A 190 10.82 37.88 3.53
N HIS A 191 11.06 36.60 3.86
CA HIS A 191 10.81 35.46 2.97
C HIS A 191 9.47 34.75 3.25
N ARG A 192 8.73 35.15 4.30
CA ARG A 192 7.43 34.54 4.64
C ARG A 192 6.38 34.73 3.55
N GLN A 193 6.32 35.93 2.97
CA GLN A 193 5.34 36.24 1.92
C GLN A 193 5.59 35.41 0.65
N ASP A 194 6.86 35.23 0.25
CA ASP A 194 7.25 34.39 -0.88
C ASP A 194 6.98 32.90 -0.60
N LEU A 195 7.21 32.47 0.63
CA LEU A 195 6.93 31.09 1.06
C LEU A 195 5.42 30.79 1.02
N ASP A 196 4.57 31.72 1.44
CA ASP A 196 3.11 31.57 1.33
C ASP A 196 2.63 31.59 -0.13
N GLN A 197 3.23 32.44 -0.97
CA GLN A 197 2.94 32.44 -2.41
C GLN A 197 3.38 31.11 -3.07
N PHE A 198 4.52 30.57 -2.67
CA PHE A 198 5.03 29.29 -3.13
C PHE A 198 4.15 28.12 -2.66
N ARG A 199 3.68 28.13 -1.41
CA ARG A 199 2.68 27.17 -0.91
C ARG A 199 1.39 27.23 -1.73
N GLY A 200 0.90 28.43 -2.02
CA GLY A 200 -0.27 28.62 -2.88
C GLY A 200 -0.08 28.04 -4.29
N PHE A 201 1.11 28.22 -4.85
CA PHE A 201 1.51 27.62 -6.13
C PHE A 201 1.53 26.08 -6.07
N LEU A 202 2.14 25.48 -5.05
CA LEU A 202 2.18 24.02 -4.89
C LEU A 202 0.77 23.42 -4.72
N ARG A 203 -0.10 24.05 -3.92
CA ARG A 203 -1.51 23.63 -3.79
C ARG A 203 -2.24 23.69 -5.13
N SER A 204 -2.06 24.77 -5.88
CA SER A 204 -2.66 24.91 -7.22
C SER A 204 -2.17 23.81 -8.16
N LEU A 205 -0.88 23.47 -8.12
CA LEU A 205 -0.28 22.44 -8.95
C LEU A 205 -0.82 21.04 -8.63
N VAL A 206 -0.90 20.68 -7.34
CA VAL A 206 -1.51 19.42 -6.89
C VAL A 206 -2.97 19.33 -7.36
N MET A 207 -3.73 20.43 -7.26
CA MET A 207 -5.12 20.47 -7.74
C MET A 207 -5.23 20.27 -9.26
N HIS A 208 -4.37 20.88 -10.07
CA HIS A 208 -4.40 20.66 -11.53
C HIS A 208 -4.05 19.22 -11.90
N ALA A 209 -3.09 18.60 -11.20
CA ALA A 209 -2.77 17.21 -11.43
C ALA A 209 -3.92 16.28 -11.01
N ALA A 210 -4.58 16.55 -9.89
CA ALA A 210 -5.75 15.80 -9.42
C ALA A 210 -6.93 15.90 -10.41
N VAL A 211 -7.20 17.11 -10.92
CA VAL A 211 -8.21 17.33 -11.97
C VAL A 211 -7.82 16.57 -13.25
N GLY A 212 -6.55 16.62 -13.65
CA GLY A 212 -6.02 15.84 -14.77
C GLY A 212 -6.27 14.34 -14.59
N THR A 213 -5.97 13.80 -13.41
CA THR A 213 -6.20 12.37 -13.14
C THR A 213 -7.68 11.99 -13.20
N ALA A 214 -8.56 12.84 -12.67
CA ALA A 214 -10.01 12.60 -12.74
C ALA A 214 -10.51 12.64 -14.20
N LEU A 215 -10.04 13.60 -15.00
CA LEU A 215 -10.35 13.67 -16.43
C LEU A 215 -9.88 12.41 -17.17
N GLY A 216 -8.62 11.99 -16.93
CA GLY A 216 -8.07 10.78 -17.53
C GLY A 216 -8.89 9.54 -17.18
N GLY A 217 -9.27 9.37 -15.91
CA GLY A 217 -10.05 8.23 -15.44
C GLY A 217 -11.45 8.17 -16.07
N VAL A 218 -12.13 9.31 -16.20
CA VAL A 218 -13.44 9.40 -16.88
C VAL A 218 -13.32 9.10 -18.37
N THR A 219 -12.23 9.48 -19.03
CA THR A 219 -12.03 9.19 -20.46
C THR A 219 -11.66 7.73 -20.76
N THR A 220 -11.29 6.95 -19.75
CA THR A 220 -10.93 5.52 -19.89
C THR A 220 -12.04 4.55 -19.45
N LEU A 221 -13.12 5.05 -18.84
CA LEU A 221 -14.36 4.30 -18.57
C LEU A 221 -15.24 4.23 -19.82
#